data_AF-A8RFM3-F1
#
_entry.id   AF-A8RFM3-F1
#
_cell.length_a   1.000
_cell.length_b   1.000
_cell.length_c   1.000
_cell.angle_alpha   90.00
_cell.angle_beta   90.00
_cell.angle_gamma   90.00
#
_symmetry.space_group_name_H-M   'P 1'
#
loop_
_entity.id
_entity.type
_entity.pdbx_description
1 polymer ?
#
loop_
_entity_poly.entity_id
_entity_poly.type
_entity_poly.pdbx_seq_one_letter_code
_entity_poly.pdbx_strand_id
1 'polypeptide(L)'
;MNKEDILKRSREENSKGDELEIQKKETAQNNGYFFAETCLFILAVSCDFGITSGTVAIFEKQFILKDVLWLTMFLTSAIEYGSKYLYLRQKRHLIYTIFWLVGVIACLITMFRS
;
A
#
# COMPACT_ATOMS: atom_id res chain seq x y z
N MET A 1 -7.27 2.24 47.36
CA MET A 1 -6.36 2.61 46.26
C MET A 1 -6.30 4.13 46.20
N ASN A 2 -5.11 4.72 46.36
CA ASN A 2 -4.96 6.17 46.55
C ASN A 2 -5.01 6.91 45.21
N LYS A 3 -5.72 8.05 45.12
CA LYS A 3 -5.96 8.77 43.85
C LYS A 3 -4.67 9.21 43.17
N GLU A 4 -3.65 9.55 43.95
CA GLU A 4 -2.35 10.00 43.45
C GLU A 4 -1.55 8.89 42.77
N ASP A 5 -1.66 7.65 43.26
CA ASP A 5 -0.99 6.49 42.66
C ASP A 5 -1.60 6.14 41.30
N ILE A 6 -2.93 6.29 41.16
CA ILE A 6 -3.65 6.08 39.89
C ILE A 6 -3.22 7.13 38.86
N LEU A 7 -3.11 8.39 39.26
CA LEU A 7 -2.70 9.49 38.38
C LEU A 7 -1.22 9.41 37.97
N LYS A 8 -0.32 8.96 38.87
CA LYS A 8 1.07 8.68 38.52
C LYS A 8 1.17 7.55 37.49
N ARG A 9 0.45 6.45 37.72
CA ARG A 9 0.45 5.30 36.82
C ARG A 9 -0.09 5.64 35.43
N SER A 10 -1.19 6.41 35.36
CA SER A 10 -1.74 6.91 34.10
C SER A 10 -0.79 7.87 33.37
N ARG A 11 -0.04 8.72 34.09
CA ARG A 11 0.98 9.61 33.49
C ARG A 11 2.22 8.84 33.03
N GLU A 12 2.63 7.79 33.72
CA GLU A 12 3.71 6.90 33.29
C GLU A 12 3.30 6.06 32.07
N GLU A 13 2.07 5.55 32.04
CA GLU A 13 1.50 4.83 30.89
C GLU A 13 1.37 5.75 29.66
N ASN A 14 0.92 7.00 29.84
CA ASN A 14 0.85 8.00 28.77
C ASN A 14 2.16 8.74 28.49
N SER A 15 3.27 8.43 29.18
CA SER A 15 4.54 9.15 29.04
C SER A 15 5.19 8.98 27.65
N LYS A 16 4.78 7.95 26.90
CA LYS A 16 5.26 7.64 25.55
C LYS A 16 4.32 8.15 24.43
N GLY A 17 3.33 8.96 24.79
CA GLY A 17 2.24 9.39 23.90
C GLY A 17 0.99 8.56 24.15
N ASP A 18 -0.19 9.18 24.01
CA ASP A 18 -1.48 8.49 24.13
C ASP A 18 -1.57 7.45 22.99
N GLU A 19 -1.64 6.17 23.36
CA GLU A 19 -1.77 5.06 22.40
C GLU A 19 -2.96 5.28 21.45
N LEU A 20 -4.02 5.95 21.93
CA LEU A 20 -5.18 6.30 21.13
C LEU A 20 -4.85 7.33 20.03
N GLU A 21 -4.01 8.33 20.34
CA GLU A 21 -3.57 9.31 19.34
C GLU A 21 -2.65 8.68 18.30
N ILE A 22 -1.76 7.77 18.71
CA ILE A 22 -0.89 7.01 17.81
C ILE A 22 -1.75 6.16 16.86
N GLN A 23 -2.71 5.40 17.40
CA GLN A 23 -3.61 4.58 16.58
C GLN A 23 -4.46 5.42 15.62
N LYS A 24 -4.98 6.58 16.06
CA LYS A 24 -5.72 7.50 15.18
C LYS A 24 -4.85 8.00 14.02
N LYS A 25 -3.60 8.35 14.30
CA LYS A 25 -2.64 8.80 13.28
C LYS A 25 -2.32 7.70 12.27
N GLU A 26 -2.02 6.48 12.74
CA GLU A 26 -1.77 5.32 11.87
C GLU A 26 -3.01 4.98 11.03
N THR A 27 -4.20 5.02 11.62
CA THR A 27 -5.46 4.77 10.90
C THR A 27 -5.70 5.81 9.81
N ALA A 28 -5.49 7.09 10.12
CA ALA A 28 -5.62 8.16 9.12
C ALA A 28 -4.62 7.98 7.95
N GLN A 29 -3.38 7.58 8.25
CA GLN A 29 -2.37 7.28 7.21
C GLN A 29 -2.78 6.10 6.35
N ASN A 30 -3.20 4.98 6.96
CA ASN A 30 -3.66 3.79 6.25
C ASN A 30 -4.87 4.09 5.35
N ASN A 31 -5.82 4.89 5.85
CA ASN A 31 -6.96 5.34 5.05
C ASN A 31 -6.53 6.21 3.86
N GLY A 32 -5.53 7.06 4.05
CA GLY A 32 -4.93 7.85 2.97
C GLY A 32 -4.32 6.97 1.88
N TYR A 33 -3.55 5.95 2.26
CA TYR A 33 -2.98 4.98 1.32
C TYR A 33 -4.06 4.20 0.58
N PHE A 34 -5.08 3.73 1.29
CA PHE A 34 -6.21 3.03 0.68
C PHE A 34 -6.96 3.90 -0.34
N PHE A 35 -7.18 5.18 -0.02
CA PHE A 35 -7.82 6.11 -0.94
C PHE A 35 -6.96 6.37 -2.19
N ALA A 36 -5.65 6.57 -2.01
CA ALA A 36 -4.72 6.75 -3.12
C ALA A 36 -4.69 5.53 -4.05
N GLU A 37 -4.63 4.32 -3.48
CA GLU A 37 -4.69 3.06 -4.25
C GLU A 37 -6.02 2.93 -5.00
N THR A 38 -7.13 3.31 -4.38
CA THR A 38 -8.44 3.34 -5.03
C THR A 38 -8.47 4.30 -6.22
N CYS A 39 -7.89 5.49 -6.09
CA CYS A 39 -7.78 6.44 -7.21
C CYS A 39 -6.94 5.87 -8.36
N LEU A 40 -5.81 5.23 -8.06
CA LEU A 40 -4.97 4.57 -9.06
C LEU A 40 -5.71 3.43 -9.77
N PHE A 41 -6.46 2.63 -9.02
CA PHE A 41 -7.28 1.55 -9.57
C PHE A 41 -8.34 2.07 -10.54
N ILE A 42 -9.09 3.10 -10.15
CA ILE A 42 -10.10 3.73 -11.01
C ILE A 42 -9.46 4.27 -12.29
N LEU A 43 -8.30 4.92 -12.18
CA LEU A 43 -7.59 5.45 -13.33
C LEU A 43 -7.11 4.32 -14.27
N ALA A 44 -6.52 3.25 -13.73
CA ALA A 44 -6.07 2.09 -14.51
C ALA A 44 -7.22 1.43 -15.27
N VAL A 45 -8.35 1.20 -14.59
CA VAL A 45 -9.57 0.64 -15.19
C VAL A 45 -10.14 1.58 -16.26
N SER A 46 -10.12 2.90 -16.03
CA SER A 46 -10.57 3.87 -17.04
C SER A 46 -9.71 3.84 -18.32
N CYS A 47 -8.42 3.51 -18.20
CA CYS A 47 -7.55 3.26 -19.36
C CYS A 47 -7.95 1.99 -20.11
N ASP A 48 -8.34 0.91 -19.41
CA ASP A 48 -8.82 -0.33 -20.04
C ASP A 48 -10.13 -0.12 -20.82
N PHE A 49 -11.01 0.77 -20.35
CA PHE A 49 -12.23 1.17 -21.07
C PHE A 49 -12.01 2.22 -22.16
N GLY A 50 -10.77 2.70 -22.36
CA GLY A 50 -10.45 3.74 -23.34
C GLY A 50 -10.99 5.14 -23.00
N ILE A 51 -11.43 5.36 -21.75
CA ILE A 51 -11.91 6.68 -21.27
C ILE A 51 -10.73 7.63 -21.08
N THR A 52 -9.60 7.11 -20.59
CA THR A 52 -8.35 7.84 -20.43
C THR A 52 -7.24 7.12 -21.19
N SER A 53 -6.23 7.87 -21.63
CA SER A 53 -5.05 7.29 -22.26
C SER A 53 -3.87 8.23 -22.05
N GLY A 54 -2.66 7.70 -22.21
CA GLY A 54 -1.45 8.49 -22.08
C GLY A 54 -0.21 7.62 -22.16
N THR A 55 0.93 8.29 -22.21
CA THR A 55 2.24 7.66 -22.10
C THR A 55 3.01 8.26 -20.93
N VAL A 56 3.84 7.44 -20.30
CA VAL A 56 4.76 7.85 -19.25
C VAL A 56 6.17 7.66 -19.80
N ALA A 57 6.93 8.75 -19.87
CA ALA A 57 8.33 8.71 -20.27
C ALA A 57 9.20 8.40 -19.05
N ILE A 58 9.99 7.34 -19.14
CA ILE A 58 11.01 7.00 -18.14
C ILE A 58 12.33 6.83 -18.89
N PHE A 59 13.27 7.73 -18.61
CA PHE A 59 14.47 7.92 -19.42
C PHE A 59 14.12 8.15 -20.91
N GLU A 60 14.71 7.37 -21.81
CA GLU A 60 14.48 7.46 -23.27
C GLU A 60 13.35 6.52 -23.76
N LYS A 61 12.65 5.84 -22.84
CA LYS A 61 11.55 4.93 -23.19
C LYS A 61 10.19 5.53 -22.87
N GLN A 62 9.23 5.31 -23.75
CA GLN A 62 7.83 5.60 -23.50
C GLN A 62 7.10 4.33 -23.13
N PHE A 63 6.34 4.38 -22.04
CA PHE A 63 5.50 3.29 -21.58
C PHE A 63 4.04 3.72 -21.65
N ILE A 64 3.15 2.76 -21.94
CA ILE A 64 1.71 3.00 -21.90
C ILE A 64 1.32 3.28 -20.44
N LEU A 65 0.59 4.37 -20.20
CA LEU A 65 0.18 4.80 -18.85
C LEU A 65 -0.50 3.67 -18.08
N LYS A 66 -1.39 2.95 -18.74
CA LYS A 66 -2.12 1.80 -18.21
C LYS A 66 -1.20 0.76 -17.57
N ASP A 67 -0.14 0.37 -18.27
CA ASP A 67 0.76 -0.67 -17.81
C ASP A 67 1.58 -0.20 -16.61
N VAL A 68 1.97 1.08 -16.59
CA VAL A 68 2.64 1.71 -15.44
C VAL A 68 1.74 1.75 -14.21
N LEU A 69 0.46 2.07 -14.38
CA LEU A 69 -0.51 2.10 -13.28
C LEU A 69 -0.74 0.71 -12.68
N TRP A 70 -0.96 -0.30 -13.52
CA TRP A 70 -1.10 -1.69 -13.08
C TRP A 70 0.18 -2.20 -12.40
N LEU A 71 1.35 -1.93 -12.98
CA LEU A 71 2.63 -2.29 -12.37
C LEU A 71 2.80 -1.67 -10.98
N THR A 72 2.46 -0.38 -10.84
CA THR A 72 2.54 0.33 -9.56
C THR A 72 1.66 -0.34 -8.51
N MET A 73 0.40 -0.63 -8.82
CA MET A 73 -0.51 -1.30 -7.88
C MET A 73 -0.06 -2.70 -7.49
N PHE A 74 0.38 -3.50 -8.46
CA PHE A 74 0.86 -4.85 -8.17
C PHE A 74 2.12 -4.83 -7.30
N LEU A 75 3.02 -3.88 -7.53
CA LEU A 75 4.24 -3.73 -6.75
C LEU A 75 3.95 -3.26 -5.31
N THR A 76 3.08 -2.26 -5.12
CA THR A 76 2.70 -1.78 -3.78
C THR A 76 2.02 -2.88 -2.98
N SER A 77 1.07 -3.61 -3.59
CA SER A 77 0.42 -4.76 -2.97
C SER A 77 1.40 -5.87 -2.61
N ALA A 78 2.33 -6.24 -3.51
CA ALA A 78 3.35 -7.25 -3.23
C ALA A 78 4.23 -6.86 -2.03
N ILE A 79 4.67 -5.60 -1.96
CA ILE A 79 5.47 -5.09 -0.84
C ILE A 79 4.66 -5.07 0.46
N GLU A 80 3.40 -4.65 0.42
CA GLU A 80 2.54 -4.61 1.61
C GLU A 80 2.34 -6.00 2.21
N TYR A 81 1.91 -6.97 1.40
CA TYR A 81 1.71 -8.33 1.87
C TYR A 81 3.03 -9.02 2.23
N GLY A 82 4.12 -8.72 1.52
CA GLY A 82 5.46 -9.23 1.84
C GLY A 82 5.96 -8.72 3.19
N SER A 83 5.74 -7.43 3.47
CA SER A 83 6.04 -6.81 4.76
C SER A 83 5.18 -7.41 5.87
N LYS A 84 3.87 -7.55 5.65
CA LYS A 84 2.96 -8.22 6.61
C LYS A 84 3.40 -9.65 6.89
N TYR A 85 3.89 -10.39 5.90
CA TYR A 85 4.46 -11.72 6.13
C TYR A 85 5.72 -11.67 6.99
N LEU A 86 6.65 -10.74 6.73
CA LEU A 86 7.89 -10.58 7.50
C LEU A 86 7.60 -10.32 8.99
N TYR A 87 6.67 -9.41 9.29
CA TYR A 87 6.36 -8.98 10.65
C TYR A 87 5.37 -9.90 11.38
N LEU A 88 4.30 -10.35 10.71
CA LEU A 88 3.24 -11.17 11.34
C LEU A 88 3.49 -12.68 11.23
N ARG A 89 4.39 -13.10 10.34
CA ARG A 89 4.73 -14.52 10.03
C ARG A 89 3.56 -15.43 9.65
N GLN A 90 2.43 -14.86 9.22
CA GLN A 90 1.27 -15.63 8.79
C GLN A 90 1.41 -16.09 7.33
N LYS A 91 1.37 -17.40 7.08
CA LYS A 91 1.53 -18.00 5.74
C LYS A 91 0.55 -17.48 4.67
N ARG A 92 -0.63 -16.98 5.08
CA ARG A 92 -1.61 -16.39 4.16
C ARG A 92 -1.04 -15.17 3.41
N HIS A 93 -0.28 -14.33 4.10
CA HIS A 93 0.35 -13.15 3.49
C HIS A 93 1.44 -13.53 2.48
N LEU A 94 2.13 -14.66 2.66
CA LEU A 94 3.08 -15.17 1.68
C LEU A 94 2.37 -15.56 0.37
N ILE A 95 1.22 -16.23 0.46
CA ILE A 95 0.42 -16.61 -0.72
C ILE A 95 -0.02 -15.36 -1.48
N TYR A 96 -0.52 -14.33 -0.78
CA TYR A 96 -0.89 -13.06 -1.42
C TYR A 96 0.32 -12.38 -2.06
N THR A 97 1.46 -12.37 -1.39
CA THR A 97 2.70 -11.80 -1.95
C THR A 97 3.08 -12.48 -3.26
N ILE A 98 3.07 -13.81 -3.30
CA ILE A 98 3.38 -14.58 -4.51
C ILE A 98 2.38 -14.26 -5.62
N PHE A 99 1.08 -14.21 -5.30
CA PHE A 99 0.04 -13.85 -6.27
C PHE A 99 0.31 -12.47 -6.91
N TRP A 100 0.61 -11.46 -6.09
CA TRP A 100 0.90 -10.13 -6.60
C TRP A 100 2.22 -10.04 -7.38
N LEU A 101 3.25 -10.80 -6.97
CA LEU A 101 4.51 -10.90 -7.71
C LEU A 101 4.33 -11.51 -9.11
N VAL A 102 3.43 -12.49 -9.26
CA VAL A 102 3.06 -13.01 -10.59
C VAL A 102 2.45 -11.91 -11.45
N GLY A 103 1.59 -11.06 -10.86
CA GLY A 103 1.05 -9.86 -11.51
C GLY A 103 2.13 -8.88 -11.94
N VAL A 104 3.11 -8.59 -11.08
CA VAL A 104 4.28 -7.75 -11.42
C VAL A 104 5.03 -8.31 -12.63
N ILE A 105 5.34 -9.61 -12.62
CA ILE A 105 6.05 -10.25 -13.74
C ILE A 105 5.24 -10.14 -15.03
N ALA A 106 3.92 -10.38 -14.97
CA ALA A 106 3.04 -10.24 -16.13
C ALA A 106 3.06 -8.82 -16.70
N CYS A 107 2.96 -7.79 -15.85
CA CYS A 107 3.04 -6.39 -16.27
C CYS A 107 4.39 -6.01 -16.86
N LEU A 108 5.50 -6.51 -16.30
CA LEU A 108 6.82 -6.26 -16.88
C LEU A 108 6.92 -6.90 -18.27
N ILE A 109 6.41 -8.11 -18.46
CA ILE A 109 6.40 -8.77 -19.77
C ILE A 109 5.59 -7.96 -20.79
N THR A 110 4.43 -7.43 -20.41
CA THR A 110 3.63 -6.61 -21.33
C THR A 110 4.34 -5.30 -21.67
N MET A 111 4.92 -4.62 -20.67
CA MET A 111 5.64 -3.35 -20.85
C MET A 111 6.88 -3.47 -21.74
N PHE A 112 7.61 -4.59 -21.69
CA PHE A 112 8.81 -4.79 -22.51
C PHE A 112 8.52 -5.44 -23.88
N ARG A 113 7.29 -5.90 -24.12
CA ARG A 113 6.84 -6.37 -25.43
C ARG A 113 6.22 -5.25 -26.28
N SER A 114 5.68 -4.22 -25.64
CA SER A 114 5.19 -3.00 -26.28
C SER A 114 6.33 -2.08 -26.71
#